data_AF-A0A565BZ01-F1
#
_entry.id   AF-A0A565BZ01-F1
#
_cell.length_a   1.000
_cell.length_b   1.000
_cell.length_c   1.000
_cell.angle_alpha   90.00
_cell.angle_beta   90.00
_cell.angle_gamma   90.00
#
_symmetry.space_group_name_H-M   'P 1'
#
loop_
_entity.id
_entity.type
_entity.pdbx_description
1 polymer ?
#
loop_
_entity_poly.entity_id
_entity_poly.type
_entity_poly.pdbx_seq_one_letter_code
_entity_poly.pdbx_strand_id
1 'polypeptide(L)' 'MMAKVKFLDWYLKIAIGSAIIGGGMEFFMIKTGFYDKVTVIEAEKRAFENSPEAQAMREALNPWRNKDAKTSKSP' A
#
# COMPACT_ATOMS: atom_id res chain seq x y z
N MET A 1 -17.36 14.98 39.59
CA MET A 1 -15.93 14.60 39.71
C MET A 1 -15.71 13.09 39.48
N MET A 2 -16.47 12.20 40.14
CA MET A 2 -16.30 10.74 40.00
C MET A 2 -16.47 10.17 38.58
N ALA A 3 -17.45 10.65 37.80
CA ALA A 3 -17.67 10.12 36.44
C ALA A 3 -16.46 10.36 35.52
N LYS A 4 -15.84 11.54 35.58
CA LYS A 4 -14.65 11.89 34.77
C LYS A 4 -13.46 10.96 35.05
N VAL A 5 -13.26 10.56 36.30
CA VAL A 5 -12.17 9.64 36.70
C VAL A 5 -12.42 8.23 36.16
N LYS A 6 -13.68 7.76 36.16
CA LYS A 6 -14.05 6.48 35.56
C LYS A 6 -13.84 6.46 34.04
N PHE A 7 -14.17 7.55 33.34
CA PHE A 7 -13.89 7.67 31.91
C PHE A 7 -12.39 7.67 31.62
N LEU A 8 -11.60 8.38 32.42
CA LEU A 8 -10.14 8.41 32.25
C LEU A 8 -9.51 7.03 32.47
N ASP A 9 -9.94 6.29 33.50
CA ASP A 9 -9.52 4.91 33.76
C ASP A 9 -9.86 3.98 32.59
N TRP A 10 -11.05 4.13 32.01
CA TRP A 10 -11.48 3.36 30.84
C TRP A 10 -10.61 3.63 29.60
N TYR A 11 -10.34 4.90 29.28
CA TYR A 11 -9.47 5.25 28.16
C TYR A 11 -8.03 4.79 28.37
N LEU A 12 -7.51 4.85 29.61
CA LEU A 12 -6.17 4.39 29.92
C LEU A 12 -6.03 2.88 29.68
N LYS A 13 -7.04 2.08 30.06
CA LYS A 13 -7.07 0.63 29.78
C LYS A 13 -7.05 0.34 28.27
N ILE A 14 -7.82 1.10 27.50
CA ILE A 14 -7.83 0.98 26.03
C ILE A 14 -6.47 1.39 25.44
N ALA A 15 -5.86 2.46 25.94
CA ALA A 15 -4.54 2.91 25.49
C ALA A 15 -3.47 1.85 25.73
N ILE A 16 -3.46 1.22 26.91
CA ILE A 16 -2.53 0.12 27.21
C ILE A 16 -2.78 -1.08 26.29
N GLY A 17 -4.04 -1.50 26.14
CA GLY A 17 -4.40 -2.63 25.27
C GLY A 17 -4.02 -2.39 23.80
N SER A 18 -4.32 -1.21 23.26
CA SER A 18 -3.99 -0.84 21.89
C SER A 18 -2.48 -0.72 21.65
N ALA A 19 -1.72 -0.20 22.63
CA ALA A 19 -0.26 -0.15 22.55
C ALA A 19 0.36 -1.55 22.51
N ILE A 20 -0.15 -2.50 23.31
CA ILE A 20 0.32 -3.89 23.30
C ILE A 20 0.03 -4.55 21.95
N ILE A 21 -1.17 -4.37 21.40
CA ILE A 21 -1.54 -4.96 20.11
C ILE A 21 -0.70 -4.35 18.98
N GLY A 22 -0.64 -3.01 18.90
CA GLY A 22 0.14 -2.31 17.87
C GLY A 22 1.63 -2.62 17.95
N GLY A 23 2.21 -2.56 19.14
CA GLY A 23 3.61 -2.93 19.38
C GLY A 23 3.88 -4.41 19.09
N GLY A 24 2.94 -5.30 19.41
CA GLY A 24 3.02 -6.72 19.11
C GLY A 24 3.00 -7.01 17.60
N MET A 25 2.14 -6.34 16.84
CA MET A 25 2.13 -6.44 15.37
C MET A 25 3.44 -5.94 14.76
N GLU A 26 3.94 -4.79 15.22
CA GLU A 26 5.20 -4.23 14.73
C GLU A 26 6.38 -5.17 15.03
N PHE A 27 6.49 -5.65 16.28
CA PHE A 27 7.55 -6.58 16.65
C PHE A 27 7.48 -7.90 15.87
N PHE A 28 6.27 -8.41 15.63
CA PHE A 28 6.05 -9.58 14.80
C PHE A 28 6.49 -9.35 13.35
N MET A 29 6.17 -8.21 12.76
CA MET A 29 6.58 -7.86 11.38
C MET A 29 8.10 -7.76 11.26
N ILE A 30 8.78 -7.17 12.24
CA ILE A 30 10.25 -7.11 12.29
C ILE A 30 10.84 -8.51 12.43
N LYS A 31 10.32 -9.32 13.37
CA LYS A 31 10.92 -10.61 13.71
C LYS A 31 10.72 -11.68 12.62
N THR A 32 9.59 -11.65 11.93
CA THR A 32 9.28 -12.59 10.84
C THR A 32 9.90 -12.18 9.51
N GLY A 33 10.57 -11.02 9.44
CA GLY A 33 11.10 -10.49 8.18
C GLY A 33 9.98 -10.10 7.21
N PHE A 34 8.80 -9.73 7.72
CA PHE A 34 7.66 -9.36 6.90
C PHE A 34 7.99 -8.16 5.99
N TYR A 35 8.77 -7.20 6.50
CA TYR A 35 9.23 -6.05 5.73
C TYR A 35 10.12 -6.46 4.55
N ASP A 36 11.02 -7.42 4.74
CA ASP A 36 11.86 -7.94 3.66
C ASP A 36 11.01 -8.66 2.60
N LYS A 37 9.99 -9.41 3.04
CA LYS A 37 9.05 -10.07 2.12
C LYS A 37 8.21 -9.08 1.32
N VAL A 38 7.68 -8.03 1.95
CA VAL A 38 6.92 -6.98 1.24
C VAL A 38 7.82 -6.24 0.27
N THR A 39 9.07 -5.95 0.65
CA THR A 39 10.03 -5.26 -0.21
C THR A 39 10.33 -6.08 -1.47
N VAL A 40 10.52 -7.40 -1.33
CA VAL A 40 10.70 -8.29 -2.48
C VAL A 40 9.44 -8.33 -3.34
N ILE A 41 8.26 -8.50 -2.74
CA ILE A 41 6.99 -8.56 -3.49
C ILE A 41 6.71 -7.24 -4.22
N GLU A 42 7.02 -6.10 -3.60
CA GLU A 42 6.86 -4.78 -4.22
C GLU A 42 7.88 -4.59 -5.35
N ALA A 43 9.11 -5.07 -5.16
CA ALA A 43 10.12 -5.09 -6.23
C ALA A 43 9.70 -6.00 -7.39
N GLU A 44 9.13 -7.17 -7.11
CA GLU A 44 8.58 -8.10 -8.11
C GLU A 44 7.38 -7.50 -8.84
N LYS A 45 6.45 -6.86 -8.12
CA LYS A 45 5.31 -6.13 -8.70
C LYS A 45 5.79 -4.98 -9.59
N ARG A 46 6.79 -4.21 -9.15
CA ARG A 46 7.36 -3.12 -9.93
C ARG A 46 8.11 -3.64 -11.16
N ALA A 47 8.83 -4.76 -11.04
CA ALA A 47 9.50 -5.39 -12.17
C ALA A 47 8.48 -5.88 -13.21
N PHE A 48 7.38 -6.47 -12.75
CA PHE A 48 6.27 -6.88 -13.61
C PHE A 48 5.55 -5.69 -14.26
N GLU A 49 5.27 -4.62 -13.52
CA GLU A 49 4.65 -3.40 -14.09
C GLU A 49 5.54 -2.68 -15.11
N ASN A 50 6.86 -2.85 -15.00
CA ASN A 50 7.83 -2.35 -15.98
C ASN A 50 8.16 -3.37 -17.08
N SER A 51 7.52 -4.54 -17.08
CA SER A 51 7.72 -5.53 -18.13
C SER A 51 7.15 -5.04 -19.48
N PRO A 52 7.73 -5.49 -20.60
CA PRO A 52 7.23 -5.14 -21.92
C PRO A 52 5.79 -5.62 -22.14
N GLU A 53 5.35 -6.71 -21.50
CA GLU A 53 3.95 -7.16 -21.61
C GLU A 53 2.99 -6.20 -20.89
N ALA A 54 3.35 -5.70 -19.71
CA ALA A 54 2.53 -4.74 -18.98
C ALA A 54 2.46 -3.38 -19.68
N GLN A 55 3.57 -2.94 -20.28
CA GLN A 55 3.61 -1.74 -21.11
C GLN A 55 2.80 -1.90 -22.39
N ALA A 56 2.93 -3.03 -23.09
CA ALA A 56 2.14 -3.32 -24.29
C ALA A 56 0.64 -3.42 -23.99
N MET A 57 0.26 -3.99 -22.84
CA MET A 57 -1.13 -4.02 -22.39
C MET A 57 -1.67 -2.62 -22.07
N ARG A 58 -0.88 -1.79 -21.37
CA ARG A 58 -1.23 -0.38 -21.10
C ARG A 58 -1.40 0.43 -22.37
N GLU A 59 -0.50 0.27 -23.33
CA GLU A 59 -0.59 0.93 -24.63
C GLU A 59 -1.78 0.41 -25.43
N ALA A 60 -2.04 -0.90 -25.43
CA ALA A 60 -3.19 -1.49 -26.11
C ALA A 60 -4.53 -0.98 -25.56
N LEU A 61 -4.62 -0.79 -24.24
CA LEU A 61 -5.79 -0.25 -23.53
C LEU A 61 -5.87 1.27 -23.56
N ASN A 62 -4.83 1.99 -24.03
CA ASN A 62 -4.83 3.45 -24.08
C ASN A 62 -5.89 3.96 -25.08
N PRO A 63 -6.96 4.67 -24.64
CA PRO A 63 -8.00 5.18 -25.52
C PRO A 63 -7.52 6.21 -26.55
N TRP A 64 -6.34 6.80 -26.29
CA TRP A 64 -5.73 7.85 -27.10
C TRP A 64 -4.64 7.32 -28.03
N ARG A 65 -4.33 6.00 -28.00
CA ARG A 65 -3.26 5.37 -28.80
C ARG A 65 -3.29 5.72 -30.29
N ASN A 66 -4.47 5.91 -30.85
CA ASN A 66 -4.66 6.17 -32.28
C ASN A 66 -4.83 7.66 -32.63
N LYS A 67 -4.71 8.59 -31.68
CA LYS A 67 -4.89 10.02 -31.97
C LYS A 67 -3.69 10.62 -32.69
N ASP A 68 -2.48 10.21 -32.33
CA ASP A 68 -1.24 10.68 -32.95
C ASP A 68 -1.06 10.11 -34.37
N ALA A 69 -1.59 8.91 -34.62
CA ALA A 69 -1.61 8.30 -35.96
C ALA A 69 -2.56 9.00 -36.95
N LYS A 70 -3.48 9.84 -36.45
CA LYS A 70 -4.38 10.65 -37.29
C LYS A 70 -3.83 12.04 -37.57
N THR A 71 -2.98 12.58 -36.70
CA THR A 71 -2.36 13.91 -36.90
C THR A 71 -1.19 13.87 -37.88
N SER A 72 -0.53 12.72 -38.09
CA SER A 72 0.52 12.56 -39.13
C SER A 72 0.00 12.26 -40.54
N LYS A 73 -1.32 12.11 -40.72
CA LYS A 73 -1.99 11.86 -42.01
C LYS A 73 -2.75 13.07 -42.58
N SER A 74 -2.47 14.28 -42.08
CA SER A 74 -2.99 15.50 -42.70
C SER A 74 -1.92 16.09 -43.63
N PRO A 75 -2.21 16.31 -44.92
CA PRO A 75 -1.29 16.93 -45.88
C PRO A 75 -0.97 18.39 -45.53
#